data_AF-A0A4Q5HK10-F1
#
_entry.id   AF-A0A4Q5HK10-F1
#
_cell.length_a   1.000
_cell.length_b   1.000
_cell.length_c   1.000
_cell.angle_alpha   90.00
_cell.angle_beta   90.00
_cell.angle_gamma   90.00
#
_symmetry.space_group_name_H-M   'P 1'
#
loop_
_entity.id
_entity.type
_entity.pdbx_description
1 polymer ?
#
loop_
_entity_poly.entity_id
_entity_poly.type
_entity_poly.pdbx_seq_one_letter_code
_entity_poly.pdbx_strand_id
1 'polypeptide(L)'
;YKREDIPLKELNLTFINDFEYFLRTEKKCRTNTVWGYMIVLKHIVSIARNDGRLPFNPFAGYINSPESVDRGYLTQKEIQTLMDAPMKNTYHELIRDLFVFSVFTGLAYSDVKNLTADRLQTFFDGNLWIITRRKKTNTESNIRLLDVPKRIIEKYKGLARDGHVFPVPSNGSCNKILKDIGRQCGFKVRLTYHVARHTNATTVLLSHGVPIETVSRLLGHTNIKTTQIYAKITAQKISQDMETLSHKLEEMEKNICRAI
;
A
#
# COMPACT_ATOMS: atom_id res chain seq x y z
N TYR A 1 -37.39 5.13 6.58
CA TYR A 1 -38.33 4.31 7.35
C TYR A 1 -38.23 4.70 8.82
N LYS A 2 -39.27 5.27 9.43
CA LYS A 2 -39.28 5.70 10.86
C LYS A 2 -39.42 4.48 11.80
N ARG A 3 -38.53 3.51 11.64
CA ARG A 3 -38.52 2.23 12.36
C ARG A 3 -37.10 1.95 12.84
N GLU A 4 -36.98 1.28 13.98
CA GLU A 4 -35.68 0.89 14.54
C GLU A 4 -35.15 -0.43 13.97
N ASP A 5 -36.02 -1.27 13.43
CA ASP A 5 -35.68 -2.57 12.84
C ASP A 5 -36.55 -2.89 11.61
N ILE A 6 -36.04 -3.77 10.75
CA ILE A 6 -36.68 -4.21 9.50
C ILE A 6 -36.55 -5.73 9.40
N PRO A 7 -37.68 -6.48 9.36
CA PRO A 7 -37.65 -7.92 9.18
C PRO A 7 -36.91 -8.33 7.89
N LEU A 8 -36.11 -9.40 7.96
CA LEU A 8 -35.36 -9.92 6.81
C LEU A 8 -36.24 -10.22 5.59
N LYS A 9 -37.49 -10.63 5.81
CA LYS A 9 -38.46 -10.93 4.74
C LYS A 9 -38.97 -9.69 4.01
N GLU A 10 -38.82 -8.50 4.59
CA GLU A 10 -39.19 -7.21 3.95
C GLU A 10 -38.08 -6.67 3.04
N LEU A 11 -36.87 -7.25 3.10
CA LEU A 11 -35.78 -6.86 2.20
C LEU A 11 -36.15 -7.22 0.76
N ASN A 12 -36.13 -6.25 -0.14
CA ASN A 12 -36.33 -6.42 -1.58
C ASN A 12 -35.39 -5.46 -2.33
N LEU A 13 -35.40 -5.52 -3.66
CA LEU A 13 -34.51 -4.68 -4.47
C LEU A 13 -34.72 -3.17 -4.22
N THR A 14 -35.96 -2.73 -4.00
CA THR A 14 -36.29 -1.34 -3.65
C THR A 14 -35.60 -0.93 -2.36
N PHE A 15 -35.69 -1.74 -1.30
CA PHE A 15 -34.98 -1.47 -0.05
C PHE A 15 -33.46 -1.38 -0.25
N ILE A 16 -32.86 -2.27 -1.05
CA ILE A 16 -31.43 -2.25 -1.34
C ILE A 16 -31.03 -0.93 -2.04
N ASN A 17 -31.80 -0.49 -3.03
CA ASN A 17 -31.57 0.77 -3.75
C ASN A 17 -31.78 1.99 -2.85
N ASP A 18 -32.83 1.99 -2.02
CA ASP A 18 -33.13 3.08 -1.08
C ASP A 18 -32.07 3.18 0.01
N PHE A 19 -31.53 2.04 0.46
CA PHE A 19 -30.43 2.01 1.41
C PHE A 19 -29.13 2.56 0.79
N GLU A 20 -28.81 2.17 -0.45
CA GLU A 20 -27.70 2.79 -1.16
C GLU A 20 -27.90 4.31 -1.33
N TYR A 21 -29.11 4.72 -1.74
CA TYR A 21 -29.44 6.13 -1.91
C TYR A 21 -29.23 6.89 -0.60
N PHE A 22 -29.76 6.38 0.52
CA PHE A 22 -29.54 6.91 1.85
C PHE A 22 -28.05 7.03 2.23
N LEU A 23 -27.24 6.01 1.93
CA LEU A 23 -25.79 6.06 2.18
C LEU A 23 -25.13 7.19 1.38
N ARG A 24 -25.57 7.42 0.13
CA ARG A 24 -25.02 8.45 -0.76
C ARG A 24 -25.50 9.86 -0.41
N THR A 25 -26.77 10.05 -0.10
CA THR A 25 -27.38 11.38 0.07
C THR A 25 -27.35 11.84 1.52
N GLU A 26 -27.88 11.04 2.44
CA GLU A 26 -27.99 11.39 3.85
C GLU A 26 -26.66 11.21 4.58
N LYS A 27 -25.99 10.07 4.38
CA LYS A 27 -24.68 9.79 5.01
C LYS A 27 -23.50 10.34 4.22
N LYS A 28 -23.72 10.88 3.01
CA LYS A 28 -22.71 11.48 2.14
C LYS A 28 -21.48 10.57 1.95
N CYS A 29 -21.72 9.25 1.91
CA CYS A 29 -20.67 8.26 1.74
C CYS A 29 -20.15 8.28 0.30
N ARG A 30 -18.83 8.12 0.15
CA ARG A 30 -18.19 7.95 -1.17
C ARG A 30 -18.49 6.55 -1.72
N THR A 31 -18.37 6.37 -3.03
CA THR A 31 -18.68 5.09 -3.72
C THR A 31 -18.02 3.88 -3.07
N ASN A 32 -16.72 3.94 -2.72
CA ASN A 32 -16.04 2.80 -2.09
C ASN A 32 -16.52 2.49 -0.67
N THR A 33 -16.99 3.50 0.07
CA THR A 33 -17.60 3.32 1.39
C THR A 33 -18.97 2.68 1.26
N VAL A 34 -19.80 3.16 0.32
CA VAL A 34 -21.09 2.57 -0.03
C VAL A 34 -20.90 1.10 -0.42
N TRP A 35 -19.98 0.84 -1.35
CA TRP A 35 -19.61 -0.51 -1.78
C TRP A 35 -19.29 -1.44 -0.61
N GLY A 36 -18.48 -0.98 0.35
CA GLY A 36 -18.14 -1.73 1.56
C GLY A 36 -19.37 -2.09 2.40
N TYR A 37 -20.26 -1.13 2.67
CA TYR A 37 -21.51 -1.38 3.39
C TYR A 37 -22.42 -2.38 2.65
N MET A 38 -22.58 -2.21 1.33
CA MET A 38 -23.43 -3.06 0.52
C MET A 38 -22.92 -4.50 0.42
N ILE A 39 -21.60 -4.71 0.41
CA ILE A 39 -21.02 -6.05 0.46
C ILE A 39 -21.32 -6.74 1.78
N VAL A 40 -21.19 -6.03 2.90
CA VAL A 40 -21.50 -6.60 4.22
C VAL A 40 -22.97 -6.99 4.28
N LEU A 41 -23.88 -6.11 3.83
CA LEU A 41 -25.31 -6.42 3.79
C LEU A 41 -25.61 -7.61 2.86
N LYS A 42 -24.99 -7.66 1.68
CA LYS A 42 -25.11 -8.77 0.73
C LYS A 42 -24.64 -10.09 1.35
N HIS A 43 -23.58 -10.06 2.16
CA HIS A 43 -23.08 -11.23 2.87
C HIS A 43 -24.08 -11.72 3.92
N ILE A 44 -24.66 -10.81 4.72
CA ILE A 44 -25.70 -11.13 5.70
C ILE A 44 -26.92 -11.78 5.02
N VAL A 45 -27.38 -11.20 3.90
CA VAL A 45 -28.46 -11.78 3.09
C VAL A 45 -28.08 -13.16 2.56
N SER A 46 -26.84 -13.36 2.11
CA SER A 46 -26.39 -14.67 1.63
C SER A 46 -26.43 -15.72 2.73
N ILE A 47 -26.04 -15.38 3.97
CA ILE A 47 -26.13 -16.29 5.12
C ILE A 47 -27.59 -16.66 5.38
N ALA A 48 -28.48 -15.66 5.47
CA ALA A 48 -29.90 -15.89 5.71
C ALA A 48 -30.59 -16.75 4.63
N ARG A 49 -30.15 -16.61 3.37
CA ARG A 49 -30.63 -17.47 2.27
C ARG A 49 -30.13 -18.90 2.39
N ASN A 50 -28.84 -19.08 2.66
CA ASN A 50 -28.24 -20.41 2.79
C ASN A 50 -28.81 -21.19 3.98
N ASP A 51 -29.21 -20.47 5.04
CA ASP A 51 -29.88 -21.05 6.20
C ASP A 51 -31.40 -21.30 5.98
N GLY A 52 -31.94 -21.01 4.79
CA GLY A 52 -33.36 -21.18 4.47
C GLY A 52 -34.29 -20.14 5.10
N ARG A 53 -33.77 -19.12 5.79
CA ARG A 53 -34.55 -18.06 6.45
C ARG A 53 -35.10 -17.03 5.47
N LEU A 54 -34.49 -16.93 4.29
CA LEU A 54 -34.91 -16.04 3.21
C LEU A 54 -35.02 -16.82 1.90
N PRO A 55 -36.23 -17.02 1.34
CA PRO A 55 -36.42 -17.89 0.17
C PRO A 55 -36.03 -17.23 -1.16
N PHE A 56 -35.78 -15.92 -1.19
CA PHE A 56 -35.46 -15.16 -2.40
C PHE A 56 -34.21 -14.29 -2.21
N ASN A 57 -33.67 -13.75 -3.31
CA ASN A 57 -32.49 -12.89 -3.28
C ASN A 57 -32.86 -11.41 -3.49
N PRO A 58 -32.88 -10.56 -2.45
CA PRO A 58 -33.19 -9.13 -2.60
C PRO A 58 -32.09 -8.37 -3.36
N PHE A 59 -30.89 -8.94 -3.50
CA PHE A 59 -29.81 -8.38 -4.32
C PHE A 59 -29.85 -8.84 -5.78
N ALA A 60 -30.88 -9.58 -6.22
CA ALA A 60 -31.01 -9.97 -7.61
C ALA A 60 -31.06 -8.73 -8.51
N GLY A 61 -30.17 -8.64 -9.50
CA GLY A 61 -30.05 -7.48 -10.39
C GLY A 61 -29.30 -6.27 -9.81
N TYR A 62 -28.93 -6.28 -8.53
CA TYR A 62 -28.14 -5.21 -7.93
C TYR A 62 -26.67 -5.31 -8.33
N ILE A 63 -26.14 -4.26 -8.94
CA ILE A 63 -24.74 -4.17 -9.38
C ILE A 63 -24.11 -2.97 -8.67
N ASN A 64 -23.03 -3.22 -7.93
CA ASN A 64 -22.10 -2.17 -7.57
C ASN A 64 -20.66 -2.63 -7.72
N SER A 65 -19.79 -1.67 -7.99
CA SER A 65 -18.37 -1.90 -8.18
C SER A 65 -17.61 -0.82 -7.42
N PRO A 66 -16.44 -1.15 -6.85
CA PRO A 66 -15.59 -0.15 -6.26
C PRO A 66 -14.97 0.68 -7.39
N GLU A 67 -14.74 1.95 -7.12
CA GLU A 67 -13.96 2.84 -7.98
C GLU A 67 -12.47 2.70 -7.64
N SER A 68 -11.63 2.68 -8.69
CA SER A 68 -10.19 2.81 -8.51
C SER A 68 -9.86 4.23 -8.04
N VAL A 69 -9.13 4.34 -6.93
CA VAL A 69 -8.68 5.62 -6.39
C VAL A 69 -7.17 5.66 -6.45
N ASP A 70 -6.61 6.63 -7.17
CA ASP A 70 -5.18 6.89 -7.15
C ASP A 70 -4.79 7.44 -5.77
N ARG A 71 -4.01 6.65 -5.02
CA ARG A 71 -3.53 7.03 -3.68
C ARG A 71 -2.28 7.89 -3.72
N GLY A 72 -1.69 8.06 -4.90
CA GLY A 72 -0.45 8.77 -5.13
C GLY A 72 0.78 8.04 -4.58
N TYR A 73 1.94 8.54 -4.98
CA TYR A 73 3.26 8.14 -4.53
C TYR A 73 4.19 9.34 -4.65
N LEU A 74 5.35 9.30 -3.98
CA LEU A 74 6.37 10.33 -4.15
C LEU A 74 7.32 9.96 -5.29
N THR A 75 7.64 10.93 -6.14
CA THR A 75 8.73 10.83 -7.12
C THR A 75 10.10 10.89 -6.43
N GLN A 76 11.16 10.50 -7.14
CA GLN A 76 12.53 10.58 -6.60
C GLN A 76 12.88 12.01 -6.13
N LYS A 77 12.45 13.03 -6.89
CA LYS A 77 12.65 14.44 -6.53
C LYS A 77 11.93 14.80 -5.24
N GLU A 78 10.68 14.36 -5.07
CA GLU A 78 9.92 14.62 -3.84
C GLU A 78 10.48 13.86 -2.63
N ILE A 79 11.03 12.66 -2.81
CA ILE A 79 11.76 11.95 -1.74
C ILE A 79 12.97 12.79 -1.31
N GLN A 80 13.72 13.36 -2.26
CA GLN A 80 14.85 14.23 -1.96
C GLN A 80 14.40 15.51 -1.24
N THR A 81 13.35 16.18 -1.73
CA THR A 81 12.75 17.35 -1.05
C THR A 81 12.32 17.04 0.39
N LEU A 82 11.78 15.84 0.63
CA LEU A 82 11.40 15.40 1.98
C LEU A 82 12.63 15.27 2.90
N MET A 83 13.75 14.77 2.38
CA MET A 83 14.99 14.61 3.15
C MET A 83 15.66 15.95 3.46
N ASP A 84 15.63 16.89 2.51
CA ASP A 84 16.26 18.20 2.64
C ASP A 84 15.42 19.19 3.47
N ALA A 85 14.13 18.91 3.67
CA ALA A 85 13.23 19.77 4.42
C ALA A 85 13.65 19.87 5.90
N PRO A 86 13.77 21.09 6.46
CA PRO A 86 14.06 21.27 7.87
C PRO A 86 12.87 20.78 8.72
N MET A 87 13.16 19.97 9.73
CA MET A 87 12.15 19.44 10.64
C MET A 87 11.96 20.36 11.83
N LYS A 88 10.69 20.61 12.19
CA LYS A 88 10.34 21.52 13.30
C LYS A 88 10.96 21.12 14.65
N ASN A 89 11.12 19.81 14.88
CA ASN A 89 11.74 19.24 16.07
C ASN A 89 12.13 17.78 15.81
N THR A 90 12.82 17.17 16.78
CA THR A 90 13.27 15.77 16.75
C THR A 90 12.13 14.77 16.56
N TYR A 91 10.91 15.10 17.01
CA TYR A 91 9.73 14.25 16.84
C TYR A 91 9.19 14.24 15.40
N HIS A 92 9.24 15.39 14.70
CA HIS A 92 8.92 15.46 13.27
C HIS A 92 9.97 14.72 12.44
N GLU A 93 11.24 14.88 12.82
CA GLU A 93 12.36 14.16 12.21
C GLU A 93 12.23 12.64 12.37
N LEU A 94 11.89 12.13 13.57
CA LEU A 94 11.59 10.72 13.77
C LEU A 94 10.50 10.23 12.82
N ILE A 95 9.39 10.97 12.68
CA ILE A 95 8.27 10.56 11.83
C ILE A 95 8.65 10.59 10.34
N ARG A 96 9.42 11.59 9.89
CA ARG A 96 10.00 11.63 8.54
C ARG A 96 10.88 10.40 8.30
N ASP A 97 11.80 10.10 9.22
CA ASP A 97 12.76 9.03 9.05
C ASP A 97 12.07 7.65 9.07
N LEU A 98 11.06 7.44 9.92
CA LEU A 98 10.24 6.22 9.91
C LEU A 98 9.47 6.07 8.59
N PHE A 99 8.94 7.17 8.06
CA PHE A 99 8.28 7.15 6.75
C PHE A 99 9.28 6.79 5.64
N VAL A 100 10.46 7.39 5.63
CA VAL A 100 11.54 7.11 4.67
C VAL A 100 12.03 5.67 4.79
N PHE A 101 12.17 5.16 6.01
CA PHE A 101 12.46 3.75 6.27
C PHE A 101 11.43 2.84 5.59
N SER A 102 10.14 3.17 5.70
CA SER A 102 9.07 2.45 4.98
C SER A 102 9.08 2.68 3.47
N VAL A 103 9.57 3.82 2.97
CA VAL A 103 9.77 4.05 1.52
C VAL A 103 10.83 3.11 0.96
N PHE A 104 11.87 2.79 1.72
CA PHE A 104 12.96 1.92 1.25
C PHE A 104 12.80 0.43 1.62
N THR A 105 11.95 0.10 2.59
CA THR A 105 11.67 -1.30 2.97
C THR A 105 10.31 -1.81 2.50
N GLY A 106 9.39 -0.91 2.17
CA GLY A 106 8.00 -1.25 1.84
C GLY A 106 7.16 -1.68 3.04
N LEU A 107 7.70 -1.72 4.26
CA LEU A 107 6.98 -2.16 5.46
C LEU A 107 5.79 -1.26 5.80
N ALA A 108 4.68 -1.87 6.25
CA ALA A 108 3.53 -1.13 6.73
C ALA A 108 3.79 -0.56 8.13
N TYR A 109 3.03 0.45 8.55
CA TYR A 109 3.11 1.05 9.89
C TYR A 109 3.11 0.00 11.00
N SER A 110 2.20 -0.99 10.91
CA SER A 110 2.10 -2.05 11.91
C SER A 110 3.36 -2.90 12.00
N ASP A 111 4.03 -3.11 10.88
CA ASP A 111 5.21 -3.97 10.80
C ASP A 111 6.42 -3.20 11.34
N VAL A 112 6.57 -1.92 10.98
CA VAL A 112 7.62 -1.04 11.55
C VAL A 112 7.43 -0.87 13.06
N LYS A 113 6.19 -0.67 13.53
CA LYS A 113 5.89 -0.53 14.95
C LYS A 113 6.27 -1.75 15.77
N ASN A 114 6.08 -2.94 15.23
CA ASN A 114 6.37 -4.22 15.91
C ASN A 114 7.72 -4.81 15.49
N LEU A 115 8.57 -4.04 14.79
CA LEU A 115 9.87 -4.54 14.34
C LEU A 115 10.82 -4.59 15.54
N THR A 116 11.34 -5.77 15.83
CA THR A 116 12.26 -6.05 16.93
C THR A 116 13.64 -6.43 16.41
N ALA A 117 14.67 -6.23 17.22
CA ALA A 117 16.06 -6.44 16.80
C ALA A 117 16.37 -7.88 16.37
N ASP A 118 15.68 -8.89 16.95
CA ASP A 118 15.79 -10.31 16.56
C ASP A 118 15.35 -10.60 15.12
N ARG A 119 14.58 -9.69 14.52
CA ARG A 119 14.11 -9.77 13.13
C ARG A 119 15.16 -9.25 12.13
N LEU A 120 16.24 -8.64 12.62
CA LEU A 120 17.37 -8.18 11.82
C LEU A 120 18.44 -9.28 11.82
N GLN A 121 18.59 -9.97 10.70
CA GLN A 121 19.48 -11.13 10.60
C GLN A 121 20.38 -11.00 9.37
N THR A 122 21.66 -11.34 9.53
CA THR A 122 22.57 -11.48 8.39
C THR A 122 22.32 -12.82 7.71
N PHE A 123 22.16 -12.82 6.40
CA PHE A 123 21.84 -14.02 5.62
C PHE A 123 23.06 -14.55 4.84
N PHE A 124 22.86 -15.56 3.99
CA PHE A 124 23.96 -16.23 3.25
C PHE A 124 24.78 -15.29 2.35
N ASP A 125 24.20 -14.16 1.97
CA ASP A 125 24.81 -13.17 1.08
C ASP A 125 25.61 -12.09 1.83
N GLY A 126 25.78 -12.24 3.15
CA GLY A 126 26.48 -11.28 4.02
C GLY A 126 25.72 -9.97 4.24
N ASN A 127 24.49 -9.84 3.71
CA ASN A 127 23.67 -8.65 3.89
C ASN A 127 22.74 -8.80 5.09
N LEU A 128 22.33 -7.66 5.65
CA LEU A 128 21.33 -7.59 6.71
C LEU A 128 19.93 -7.64 6.09
N TRP A 129 19.07 -8.50 6.61
CA TRP A 129 17.69 -8.68 6.17
C TRP A 129 16.73 -8.47 7.32
N ILE A 130 15.55 -7.95 7.00
CA ILE A 130 14.38 -7.99 7.87
C ILE A 130 13.62 -9.27 7.55
N ILE A 131 13.51 -10.17 8.52
CA ILE A 131 12.76 -11.42 8.41
C ILE A 131 11.44 -11.25 9.16
N THR A 132 10.35 -11.03 8.44
CA THR A 132 9.03 -10.81 9.05
C THR A 132 7.98 -11.74 8.49
N ARG A 133 7.03 -12.12 9.35
CA ARG A 133 5.79 -12.76 8.93
C ARG A 133 4.68 -11.74 9.03
N ARG A 134 4.03 -11.41 7.91
CA ARG A 134 3.05 -10.34 7.86
C ARG A 134 1.78 -10.74 8.61
N LYS A 135 1.38 -9.96 9.63
CA LYS A 135 0.19 -10.26 10.46
C LYS A 135 -1.11 -10.39 9.66
N LYS A 136 -1.29 -9.59 8.60
CA LYS A 136 -2.55 -9.56 7.82
C LYS A 136 -2.70 -10.72 6.82
N THR A 137 -1.60 -11.22 6.26
CA THR A 137 -1.63 -12.19 5.15
C THR A 137 -0.96 -13.52 5.48
N ASN A 138 -0.33 -13.63 6.65
CA ASN A 138 0.43 -14.80 7.10
C ASN A 138 1.60 -15.22 6.18
N THR A 139 1.98 -14.37 5.23
CA THR A 139 3.08 -14.59 4.29
C THR A 139 4.41 -14.11 4.86
N GLU A 140 5.47 -14.86 4.59
CA GLU A 140 6.84 -14.44 4.88
C GLU A 140 7.25 -13.31 3.92
N SER A 141 7.85 -12.27 4.48
CA SER A 141 8.40 -11.13 3.75
C SER A 141 9.81 -10.89 4.26
N ASN A 142 10.77 -11.27 3.42
CA ASN A 142 12.19 -11.10 3.67
C ASN A 142 12.68 -9.90 2.85
N ILE A 143 13.14 -8.86 3.53
CA ILE A 143 13.51 -7.59 2.91
C ILE A 143 14.98 -7.34 3.18
N ARG A 144 15.80 -7.36 2.11
CA ARG A 144 17.20 -6.97 2.20
C ARG A 144 17.29 -5.48 2.53
N LEU A 145 18.05 -5.14 3.58
CA LEU A 145 18.27 -3.75 3.94
C LEU A 145 19.32 -3.10 3.04
N LEU A 146 18.91 -2.02 2.40
CA LEU A 146 19.79 -1.08 1.71
C LEU A 146 20.37 -0.07 2.71
N ASP A 147 21.26 0.80 2.25
CA ASP A 147 22.02 1.68 3.13
C ASP A 147 21.17 2.74 3.86
N VAL A 148 20.14 3.28 3.21
CA VAL A 148 19.25 4.27 3.83
C VAL A 148 18.53 3.69 5.06
N PRO A 149 17.81 2.54 4.96
CA PRO A 149 17.27 1.86 6.13
C PRO A 149 18.30 1.55 7.22
N LYS A 150 19.51 1.08 6.86
CA LYS A 150 20.57 0.77 7.84
C LYS A 150 20.98 2.01 8.62
N ARG A 151 21.18 3.14 7.95
CA ARG A 151 21.53 4.42 8.58
C ARG A 151 20.43 4.91 9.53
N ILE A 152 19.16 4.74 9.14
CA ILE A 152 18.02 5.10 9.99
C ILE A 152 17.96 4.19 11.23
N ILE A 153 18.18 2.87 11.08
CA ILE A 153 18.25 1.95 12.22
C ILE A 153 19.35 2.40 13.19
N GLU A 154 20.56 2.68 12.70
CA GLU A 154 21.68 3.08 13.55
C GLU A 154 21.42 4.43 14.26
N LYS A 155 20.81 5.40 13.57
CA LYS A 155 20.45 6.71 14.16
C LYS A 155 19.54 6.61 15.38
N TYR A 156 18.63 5.63 15.41
CA TYR A 156 17.63 5.47 16.49
C TYR A 156 17.95 4.32 17.46
N LYS A 157 19.15 3.73 17.33
CA LYS A 157 19.59 2.61 18.17
C LYS A 157 19.60 3.00 19.65
N GLY A 158 19.03 2.13 20.48
CA GLY A 158 18.94 2.34 21.93
C GLY A 158 17.85 3.31 22.41
N LEU A 159 17.09 3.94 21.50
CA LEU A 159 15.99 4.85 21.87
C LEU A 159 14.63 4.16 22.05
N ALA A 160 14.50 2.93 21.54
CA ALA A 160 13.30 2.11 21.64
C ALA A 160 13.30 1.24 22.91
N ARG A 161 12.11 0.80 23.34
CA ARG A 161 11.92 -0.10 24.49
C ARG A 161 11.55 -1.51 24.04
N ASP A 162 11.65 -2.47 24.96
CA ASP A 162 11.15 -3.85 24.79
C ASP A 162 11.70 -4.56 23.55
N GLY A 163 12.99 -4.32 23.22
CA GLY A 163 13.67 -4.95 22.08
C GLY A 163 13.21 -4.45 20.70
N HIS A 164 12.35 -3.43 20.63
CA HIS A 164 11.94 -2.83 19.37
C HIS A 164 13.11 -2.09 18.70
N VAL A 165 13.09 -1.99 17.37
CA VAL A 165 14.08 -1.25 16.59
C VAL A 165 13.86 0.25 16.69
N PHE A 166 12.59 0.69 16.79
CA PHE A 166 12.23 2.10 16.76
C PHE A 166 11.21 2.50 17.84
N PRO A 167 11.29 3.72 18.39
CA PRO A 167 10.27 4.27 19.27
C PRO A 167 9.08 4.82 18.46
N VAL A 168 8.31 3.93 17.82
CA VAL A 168 7.27 4.32 16.84
C VAL A 168 6.06 4.98 17.51
N PRO A 169 5.71 6.23 17.17
CA PRO A 169 4.52 6.89 17.71
C PRO A 169 3.20 6.28 17.23
N SER A 170 2.06 6.77 17.75
CA SER A 170 0.74 6.32 17.29
C SER A 170 0.50 6.60 15.79
N ASN A 171 -0.26 5.74 15.12
CA ASN A 171 -0.55 5.89 13.69
C ASN A 171 -1.26 7.22 13.40
N GLY A 172 -2.12 7.67 14.32
CA GLY A 172 -2.80 8.96 14.23
C GLY A 172 -1.80 10.12 14.26
N SER A 173 -0.86 10.09 15.20
CA SER A 173 0.21 11.09 15.33
C SER A 173 1.10 11.13 14.08
N CYS A 174 1.56 9.96 13.61
CA CYS A 174 2.36 9.87 12.39
C CYS A 174 1.62 10.47 11.19
N ASN A 175 0.37 10.07 10.95
CA ASN A 175 -0.41 10.59 9.81
C ASN A 175 -0.79 12.07 9.94
N LYS A 176 -0.91 12.62 11.16
CA LYS A 176 -1.12 14.06 11.35
C LYS A 176 0.14 14.82 10.92
N ILE A 177 1.29 14.44 11.46
CA ILE A 177 2.56 15.11 11.20
C ILE A 177 3.02 14.93 9.75
N LEU A 178 2.83 13.75 9.15
CA LEU A 178 3.12 13.53 7.74
C LEU A 178 2.32 14.46 6.81
N LYS A 179 1.07 14.78 7.15
CA LYS A 179 0.29 15.77 6.38
C LYS A 179 0.85 17.18 6.54
N ASP A 180 1.38 17.51 7.70
CA ASP A 180 1.99 18.81 7.97
C ASP A 180 3.30 18.95 7.19
N ILE A 181 4.15 17.93 7.24
CA ILE A 181 5.39 17.83 6.44
C ILE A 181 5.07 17.88 4.95
N GLY A 182 4.09 17.11 4.47
CA GLY A 182 3.72 17.13 3.05
C GLY A 182 3.24 18.50 2.56
N ARG A 183 2.53 19.26 3.41
CA ARG A 183 2.15 20.65 3.11
C ARG A 183 3.37 21.58 3.08
N GLN A 184 4.29 21.44 4.04
CA GLN A 184 5.54 22.20 4.06
C GLN A 184 6.38 21.97 2.81
N CYS A 185 6.46 20.73 2.33
CA CYS A 185 7.20 20.37 1.12
C CYS A 185 6.45 20.70 -0.19
N GLY A 186 5.21 21.20 -0.13
CA GLY A 186 4.42 21.53 -1.32
C GLY A 186 3.91 20.33 -2.12
N PHE A 187 3.80 19.15 -1.49
CA PHE A 187 3.36 17.94 -2.19
C PHE A 187 1.86 17.98 -2.50
N LYS A 188 1.51 17.57 -3.72
CA LYS A 188 0.10 17.40 -4.13
C LYS A 188 -0.53 16.16 -3.49
N VAL A 189 0.26 15.11 -3.28
CA VAL A 189 -0.21 13.89 -2.62
C VAL A 189 -0.41 14.14 -1.13
N ARG A 190 -1.53 13.68 -0.59
CA ARG A 190 -1.76 13.69 0.85
C ARG A 190 -0.89 12.62 1.50
N LEU A 191 0.22 13.04 2.10
CA LEU A 191 1.09 12.12 2.83
C LEU A 191 0.35 11.43 3.97
N THR A 192 0.33 10.11 3.88
CA THR A 192 -0.07 9.20 4.95
C THR A 192 0.96 8.09 5.00
N TYR A 193 1.06 7.37 6.11
CA TYR A 193 2.05 6.32 6.27
C TYR A 193 1.95 5.25 5.16
N HIS A 194 0.74 5.00 4.65
CA HIS A 194 0.55 4.03 3.58
C HIS A 194 1.16 4.46 2.24
N VAL A 195 1.29 5.77 1.99
CA VAL A 195 1.94 6.32 0.78
C VAL A 195 3.41 5.87 0.70
N ALA A 196 4.07 5.59 1.83
CA ALA A 196 5.43 5.05 1.84
C ALA A 196 5.52 3.73 1.07
N ARG A 197 4.53 2.84 1.25
CA ARG A 197 4.47 1.55 0.55
C ARG A 197 4.19 1.71 -0.95
N HIS A 198 3.31 2.64 -1.32
CA HIS A 198 3.07 2.98 -2.73
C HIS A 198 4.34 3.53 -3.39
N THR A 199 5.06 4.40 -2.67
CA THR A 199 6.32 5.00 -3.10
C THR A 199 7.43 3.94 -3.24
N ASN A 200 7.52 2.99 -2.30
CA ASN A 200 8.44 1.86 -2.43
C ASN A 200 8.15 1.05 -3.70
N ALA A 201 6.91 0.61 -3.88
CA ALA A 201 6.51 -0.24 -4.98
C ALA A 201 6.78 0.44 -6.34
N THR A 202 6.31 1.68 -6.50
CA THR A 202 6.40 2.39 -7.78
C THR A 202 7.78 2.99 -8.00
N THR A 203 8.23 3.89 -7.11
CA THR A 203 9.43 4.71 -7.35
C THR A 203 10.72 3.96 -7.03
N VAL A 204 10.77 3.25 -5.90
CA VAL A 204 12.01 2.59 -5.46
C VAL A 204 12.24 1.28 -6.23
N LEU A 205 11.20 0.48 -6.44
CA LEU A 205 11.35 -0.86 -7.05
C LEU A 205 11.06 -0.87 -8.55
N LEU A 206 9.81 -0.60 -8.96
CA LEU A 206 9.40 -0.75 -10.37
C LEU A 206 10.14 0.22 -11.31
N SER A 207 10.29 1.49 -10.92
CA SER A 207 11.05 2.47 -11.72
C SER A 207 12.54 2.14 -11.84
N HIS A 208 13.10 1.35 -10.92
CA HIS A 208 14.48 0.86 -10.97
C HIS A 208 14.59 -0.57 -11.54
N GLY A 209 13.53 -1.04 -12.20
CA GLY A 209 13.56 -2.28 -12.98
C GLY A 209 13.39 -3.58 -12.21
N VAL A 210 12.98 -3.52 -10.93
CA VAL A 210 12.64 -4.73 -10.19
C VAL A 210 11.38 -5.37 -10.80
N PRO A 211 11.41 -6.67 -11.17
CA PRO A 211 10.26 -7.35 -11.75
C PRO A 211 9.03 -7.31 -10.83
N ILE A 212 7.83 -7.21 -11.43
CA ILE A 212 6.58 -7.05 -10.68
C ILE A 212 6.29 -8.25 -9.77
N GLU A 213 6.73 -9.44 -10.12
CA GLU A 213 6.64 -10.68 -9.33
C GLU A 213 7.48 -10.56 -8.05
N THR A 214 8.69 -10.02 -8.18
CA THR A 214 9.59 -9.73 -7.06
C THR A 214 8.97 -8.67 -6.15
N VAL A 215 8.44 -7.58 -6.73
CA VAL A 215 7.72 -6.55 -5.96
C VAL A 215 6.52 -7.14 -5.24
N SER A 216 5.71 -7.98 -5.91
CA SER A 216 4.53 -8.60 -5.33
C SER A 216 4.86 -9.46 -4.12
N ARG A 217 5.94 -10.25 -4.22
CA ARG A 217 6.44 -11.10 -3.13
C ARG A 217 7.02 -10.28 -1.98
N LEU A 218 7.82 -9.25 -2.26
CA LEU A 218 8.33 -8.31 -1.24
C LEU A 218 7.18 -7.63 -0.48
N LEU A 219 6.14 -7.22 -1.20
CA LEU A 219 4.93 -6.63 -0.62
C LEU A 219 3.96 -7.67 -0.04
N GLY A 220 4.32 -8.96 0.01
CA GLY A 220 3.48 -10.01 0.61
C GLY A 220 2.06 -10.03 0.03
N HIS A 221 1.92 -9.75 -1.26
CA HIS A 221 0.65 -9.83 -1.97
C HIS A 221 0.43 -11.26 -2.46
N THR A 222 -0.67 -11.87 -2.03
CA THR A 222 -1.09 -13.21 -2.47
C THR A 222 -1.64 -13.21 -3.88
N ASN A 223 -2.01 -12.04 -4.42
CA ASN A 223 -2.51 -11.87 -5.77
C ASN A 223 -1.72 -10.76 -6.49
N ILE A 224 -1.10 -11.10 -7.62
CA ILE A 224 -0.31 -10.16 -8.42
C ILE A 224 -1.14 -8.99 -8.95
N LYS A 225 -2.45 -9.16 -9.13
CA LYS A 225 -3.37 -8.08 -9.52
C LYS A 225 -3.33 -6.89 -8.55
N THR A 226 -3.09 -7.15 -7.26
CA THR A 226 -2.93 -6.08 -6.27
C THR A 226 -1.63 -5.29 -6.49
N THR A 227 -0.60 -5.90 -7.08
CA THR A 227 0.67 -5.23 -7.40
C THR A 227 0.60 -4.48 -8.74
N GLN A 228 -0.26 -4.93 -9.67
CA GLN A 228 -0.51 -4.25 -10.94
C GLN A 228 -1.03 -2.80 -10.76
N ILE A 229 -1.66 -2.47 -9.63
CA ILE A 229 -2.06 -1.09 -9.33
C ILE A 229 -0.88 -0.10 -9.27
N TYR A 230 0.33 -0.60 -9.03
CA TYR A 230 1.57 0.19 -8.99
C TYR A 230 2.28 0.25 -10.33
N ALA A 231 1.97 -0.68 -11.23
CA ALA A 231 2.54 -0.77 -12.56
C ALA A 231 1.84 0.23 -13.49
N LYS A 232 2.02 1.52 -13.20
CA LYS A 232 1.91 2.52 -14.27
C LYS A 232 3.14 2.32 -15.13
N ILE A 233 3.00 1.64 -16.26
CA ILE A 233 4.05 1.58 -17.27
C ILE A 233 4.29 3.03 -17.71
N THR A 234 5.33 3.66 -17.18
CA THR A 234 5.71 5.00 -17.60
C THR A 234 6.45 4.89 -18.93
N ALA A 235 6.32 5.89 -19.80
CA ALA A 235 7.09 5.93 -21.05
C ALA A 235 8.60 5.80 -20.78
N GLN A 236 9.07 6.34 -19.66
CA GLN A 236 10.45 6.20 -19.19
C GLN A 236 10.84 4.75 -18.92
N LYS A 237 9.95 3.96 -18.30
CA LYS A 237 10.20 2.53 -18.04
C LYS A 237 10.27 1.74 -19.34
N ILE A 238 9.34 1.99 -20.29
CA ILE A 238 9.38 1.38 -21.63
C ILE A 238 10.72 1.70 -22.30
N SER A 239 11.11 2.97 -22.33
CA SER A 239 12.37 3.40 -22.95
C SER A 239 13.57 2.67 -22.34
N GLN A 240 13.61 2.53 -21.02
CA GLN A 240 14.74 1.89 -20.33
C GLN A 240 14.77 0.37 -20.51
N ASP A 241 13.60 -0.27 -20.61
CA ASP A 241 13.50 -1.68 -20.94
C ASP A 241 13.91 -1.95 -22.39
N MET A 242 13.54 -1.05 -23.32
CA MET A 242 13.98 -1.11 -24.72
C MET A 242 15.48 -0.86 -24.86
N GLU A 243 16.06 0.07 -24.10
CA GLU A 243 17.52 0.29 -24.07
C GLU A 243 18.26 -0.96 -23.58
N THR A 244 17.76 -1.55 -22.49
CA THR A 244 18.33 -2.80 -21.93
C THR A 244 18.21 -3.96 -22.93
N LEU A 245 17.11 -4.02 -23.68
CA LEU A 245 16.92 -5.01 -24.73
C LEU A 245 17.86 -4.78 -25.92
N SER A 246 18.01 -3.53 -26.37
CA SER A 246 18.93 -3.13 -27.44
C SER A 246 20.35 -3.64 -27.16
N HIS A 247 20.87 -3.42 -25.96
CA HIS A 247 22.18 -3.95 -25.56
C HIS A 247 22.27 -5.48 -25.59
N LYS A 248 21.19 -6.20 -25.27
CA LYS A 248 21.17 -7.67 -25.31
C LYS A 248 21.06 -8.22 -26.73
N LEU A 249 20.45 -7.48 -27.65
CA LEU A 249 20.24 -7.89 -29.03
C LEU A 249 21.32 -7.38 -29.98
N GLU A 250 22.23 -6.50 -29.53
CA GLU A 250 23.22 -5.80 -30.36
C GLU A 250 24.01 -6.73 -31.29
N GLU A 251 24.50 -7.86 -30.78
CA GLU A 251 25.28 -8.82 -31.57
C GLU A 251 24.41 -9.56 -32.60
N MET A 252 23.19 -9.94 -32.20
CA MET A 252 22.22 -10.61 -33.08
C MET A 252 21.79 -9.68 -34.22
N GLU A 253 21.47 -8.42 -33.90
CA GLU A 253 21.10 -7.42 -34.89
C GLU A 253 22.26 -7.10 -35.84
N LYS A 254 23.50 -6.95 -35.34
CA LYS A 254 24.68 -6.79 -36.20
C LYS A 254 24.85 -7.95 -37.18
N ASN A 255 24.61 -9.18 -36.76
CA ASN A 255 24.70 -10.35 -37.63
C ASN A 255 23.60 -10.37 -38.70
N ILE A 256 22.36 -10.04 -38.32
CA ILE A 256 21.23 -9.96 -39.27
C ILE A 256 21.44 -8.80 -40.25
N CYS A 257 21.82 -7.62 -39.78
CA CYS A 257 22.09 -6.44 -40.62
C CYS A 257 23.26 -6.63 -41.58
N ARG A 258 24.20 -7.55 -41.30
CA ARG A 258 25.25 -7.93 -42.25
C ARG A 258 24.76 -8.89 -43.34
N ALA A 259 23.67 -9.61 -43.08
CA ALA A 259 23.09 -10.59 -43.99
C ALA A 259 21.99 -9.99 -44.90
N ILE A 260 21.48 -8.82 -44.55
CA ILE A 260 20.58 -7.98 -45.37
C ILE A 260 21.44 -7.10 -46.29
#